data_AF-A0A532T6R8-F1
#
_entry.id   AF-A0A532T6R8-F1
#
_cell.length_a   1.000
_cell.length_b   1.000
_cell.length_c   1.000
_cell.angle_alpha   90.00
_cell.angle_beta   90.00
_cell.angle_gamma   90.00
#
_symmetry.space_group_name_H-M   'P 1'
#
loop_
_entity.id
_entity.type
_entity.pdbx_description
1 polymer ?
#
loop_
_entity_poly.entity_id
_entity_poly.type
_entity_poly.pdbx_seq_one_letter_code
_entity_poly.pdbx_strand_id
1 'polypeptide(L)'
;MNEKNNKNHHLTLRNLISESLLRDIILFMFLFLIIISQAWDNIFLLLFPLITFTFSLFFRILNTNKNKTEFENSLVIYNPLGLERINANRFFFSSLFQLILIFWLGAESLYNPHLIDSYMIYFTGFFVFFYTFAFFWIFIDLWKYTKIEIITDPLEEKIDSQFSRDLKNIISFLKYKNLKVSSLITFFIFIILNIVNLIFNVLLINFPSLGMQYFLPSYQPIILSYFFFGILIIPPVLSIILLTFNYKAVNNFSKEKLDKIIESLPRNLQIKIIENLKALSNKIKKQLNSE
;
A
#
# COMPACT_ATOMS: atom_id res chain seq x y z
N MET A 1 22.38 -11.09 -36.82
CA MET A 1 22.72 -9.71 -37.25
C MET A 1 22.01 -8.76 -36.29
N ASN A 2 22.79 -7.97 -35.54
CA ASN A 2 22.42 -7.04 -34.46
C ASN A 2 21.85 -7.58 -33.13
N GLU A 3 22.71 -8.32 -32.40
CA GLU A 3 22.72 -8.39 -30.93
C GLU A 3 23.20 -7.05 -30.31
N LYS A 4 22.43 -5.97 -30.44
CA LYS A 4 22.68 -4.71 -29.73
C LYS A 4 21.37 -3.99 -29.44
N ASN A 5 20.55 -4.55 -28.55
CA ASN A 5 19.46 -3.80 -27.91
C ASN A 5 19.17 -4.26 -26.47
N ASN A 6 20.18 -4.78 -25.75
CA ASN A 6 20.18 -4.72 -24.29
C ASN A 6 20.47 -3.28 -23.87
N LYS A 7 19.54 -2.36 -24.15
CA LYS A 7 19.49 -1.09 -23.43
C LYS A 7 19.04 -1.45 -22.03
N ASN A 8 19.99 -1.59 -21.11
CA ASN A 8 19.74 -1.49 -19.69
C ASN A 8 18.90 -0.22 -19.47
N HIS A 9 17.60 -0.38 -19.29
CA HIS A 9 16.70 0.72 -18.95
C HIS A 9 16.98 1.10 -17.50
N HIS A 10 18.07 1.83 -17.29
CA HIS A 10 18.34 2.45 -16.01
C HIS A 10 17.25 3.50 -15.77
N LEU A 11 16.50 3.34 -14.69
CA LEU A 11 15.53 4.31 -14.24
C LEU A 11 16.25 5.63 -13.94
N THR A 12 16.03 6.65 -14.76
CA THR A 12 16.51 8.00 -14.49
C THR A 12 15.56 8.71 -13.52
N LEU A 13 16.06 9.64 -12.70
CA LEU A 13 15.24 10.47 -11.79
C LEU A 13 14.08 11.16 -12.51
N ARG A 14 14.31 11.63 -13.74
CA ARG A 14 13.27 12.23 -14.60
C ARG A 14 12.15 11.25 -14.92
N ASN A 15 12.45 9.96 -15.02
CA ASN A 15 11.47 8.91 -15.29
C ASN A 15 10.65 8.53 -14.06
N LEU A 16 11.10 8.85 -12.84
CA LEU A 16 10.37 8.63 -11.59
C LEU A 16 9.33 9.72 -11.31
N ILE A 17 9.54 10.92 -11.84
CA ILE A 17 8.68 12.09 -11.61
C ILE A 17 7.52 12.04 -12.63
N SER A 18 6.33 11.68 -12.15
CA SER A 18 5.08 11.85 -12.91
C SER A 18 4.35 13.13 -12.45
N GLU A 19 3.50 13.69 -13.31
CA GLU A 19 2.64 14.82 -12.96
C GLU A 19 1.80 14.52 -11.72
N SER A 20 1.26 13.30 -11.61
CA SER A 20 0.49 12.87 -10.45
C SER A 20 1.31 12.88 -9.16
N LEU A 21 2.58 12.45 -9.21
CA LEU A 21 3.49 12.46 -8.05
C LEU A 21 3.83 13.90 -7.65
N LEU A 22 4.10 14.78 -8.62
CA LEU A 22 4.42 16.18 -8.38
C LEU A 22 3.23 16.94 -7.77
N ARG A 23 2.01 16.72 -8.30
CA ARG A 23 0.78 17.25 -7.72
C ARG A 23 0.60 16.81 -6.27
N ASP A 24 0.77 15.51 -6.00
CA ASP A 24 0.60 14.96 -4.65
C ASP A 24 1.61 15.59 -3.66
N ILE A 25 2.87 15.79 -4.08
CA ILE A 25 3.91 16.48 -3.28
C ILE A 25 3.53 17.93 -3.03
N ILE A 26 3.17 18.71 -4.06
CA ILE A 26 2.84 20.13 -3.92
C ILE A 26 1.68 20.30 -2.94
N LEU A 27 0.62 19.51 -3.11
CA LEU A 27 -0.58 19.65 -2.29
C LEU A 27 -0.34 19.23 -0.83
N PHE A 28 0.43 18.17 -0.60
CA PHE A 28 0.85 17.79 0.75
C PHE A 28 1.70 18.89 1.40
N MET A 29 2.72 19.39 0.69
CA MET A 29 3.64 20.42 1.19
C MET A 29 2.91 21.73 1.50
N PHE A 30 1.95 22.13 0.66
CA PHE A 30 1.15 23.32 0.89
C PHE A 30 0.38 23.24 2.22
N LEU A 31 -0.36 22.15 2.46
CA LEU A 31 -1.08 21.96 3.73
C LEU A 31 -0.13 21.82 4.93
N PHE A 32 0.98 21.11 4.75
CA PHE A 32 2.01 20.94 5.78
C PHE A 32 2.59 22.30 6.23
N LEU A 33 2.90 23.20 5.29
CA LEU A 33 3.39 24.54 5.59
C LEU A 33 2.35 25.39 6.33
N ILE A 34 1.06 25.27 5.96
CA ILE A 34 -0.02 25.96 6.68
C ILE A 34 -0.05 25.53 8.14
N ILE A 35 0.08 24.24 8.44
CA ILE A 35 0.09 23.75 9.84
C ILE A 35 1.31 24.31 10.58
N ILE A 36 2.50 24.25 9.99
CA ILE A 36 3.72 24.80 10.63
C ILE A 36 3.56 26.29 10.95
N SER A 37 2.88 27.05 10.08
CA SER A 37 2.64 28.47 10.31
C SER A 37 1.76 28.78 11.53
N GLN A 38 1.04 27.81 12.08
CA GLN A 38 0.24 27.95 13.30
C GLN A 38 1.08 27.94 14.59
N ALA A 39 2.42 27.92 14.51
CA ALA A 39 3.33 27.98 15.67
C ALA A 39 3.13 26.85 16.69
N TRP A 40 3.08 25.60 16.21
CA TRP A 40 3.04 24.42 17.08
C TRP A 40 4.33 24.27 17.88
N ASP A 41 4.25 24.23 19.22
CA ASP A 41 5.39 23.92 20.11
C ASP A 41 5.90 22.49 19.89
N ASN A 42 4.98 21.59 19.58
CA ASN A 42 5.25 20.19 19.36
C ASN A 42 4.68 19.78 17.99
N ILE A 43 5.52 19.20 17.14
CA ILE A 43 5.18 18.74 15.78
C ILE A 43 5.03 17.22 15.67
N PHE A 44 5.04 16.47 16.77
CA PHE A 44 4.99 15.01 16.75
C PHE A 44 3.71 14.47 16.08
N LEU A 45 2.58 15.19 16.16
CA LEU A 45 1.35 14.80 15.45
C LEU A 45 1.54 14.76 13.93
N LEU A 46 2.47 15.55 13.36
CA LEU A 46 2.78 15.53 11.93
C LEU A 46 3.47 14.24 11.48
N LEU A 47 4.03 13.43 12.39
CA LEU A 47 4.63 12.14 12.02
C LEU A 47 3.61 11.17 11.42
N PHE A 48 2.35 11.20 11.88
CA PHE A 48 1.30 10.34 11.34
C PHE A 48 1.05 10.60 9.85
N PRO A 49 0.66 11.82 9.42
CA PRO A 49 0.49 12.10 8.00
C PRO A 49 1.78 11.95 7.19
N LEU A 50 2.96 12.24 7.76
CA LEU A 50 4.25 12.06 7.07
C LEU A 50 4.53 10.58 6.75
N ILE A 51 4.33 9.67 7.71
CA ILE A 51 4.51 8.23 7.50
C ILE A 51 3.48 7.73 6.46
N THR A 52 2.20 8.10 6.63
CA THR A 52 1.13 7.75 5.68
C THR A 52 1.46 8.26 4.26
N PHE A 53 1.94 9.49 4.13
CA PHE A 53 2.34 10.06 2.84
C PHE A 53 3.57 9.38 2.23
N THR A 54 4.52 8.94 3.05
CA THR A 54 5.69 8.17 2.58
C THR A 54 5.25 6.85 1.93
N PHE A 55 4.27 6.15 2.51
CA PHE A 55 3.67 4.96 1.89
C PHE A 55 2.92 5.30 0.59
N SER A 56 2.24 6.44 0.52
CA SER A 56 1.64 6.92 -0.74
C SER A 56 2.68 7.06 -1.85
N LEU A 57 3.78 7.78 -1.56
CA LEU A 57 4.87 7.99 -2.52
C LEU A 57 5.49 6.66 -2.96
N PHE A 58 5.73 5.74 -2.02
CA PHE A 58 6.24 4.40 -2.31
C PHE A 58 5.37 3.67 -3.35
N PHE A 59 4.06 3.57 -3.11
CA PHE A 59 3.15 2.91 -4.06
C PHE A 59 3.02 3.67 -5.39
N ARG A 60 3.06 5.01 -5.38
CA ARG A 60 3.00 5.83 -6.60
C ARG A 60 4.22 5.61 -7.48
N ILE A 61 5.41 5.55 -6.89
CA ILE A 61 6.67 5.29 -7.59
C ILE A 61 6.64 3.88 -8.19
N LEU A 62 6.23 2.87 -7.41
CA LEU A 62 6.06 1.51 -7.92
C LEU A 62 5.13 1.44 -9.13
N ASN A 63 3.95 2.06 -9.02
CA ASN A 63 2.97 2.10 -10.12
C ASN A 63 3.53 2.77 -11.39
N THR A 64 4.22 3.90 -11.22
CA THR A 64 4.79 4.66 -12.36
C THR A 64 5.86 3.85 -13.10
N ASN A 65 6.61 3.01 -12.37
CA ASN A 65 7.65 2.18 -12.94
C ASN A 65 7.10 0.88 -13.53
N LYS A 66 6.03 0.32 -12.96
CA LYS A 66 5.40 -0.92 -13.42
C LYS A 66 5.01 -0.86 -14.91
N ASN A 67 4.32 0.20 -15.32
CA ASN A 67 3.91 0.41 -16.72
C ASN A 67 5.09 0.56 -17.68
N LYS A 68 6.29 0.89 -17.18
CA LYS A 68 7.52 1.02 -17.99
C LYS A 68 8.33 -0.27 -18.05
N THR A 69 7.99 -1.24 -17.21
CA THR A 69 8.62 -2.57 -17.13
C THR A 69 7.71 -3.69 -17.61
N GLU A 70 6.45 -3.40 -17.92
CA GLU A 70 5.55 -4.36 -18.57
C GLU A 70 6.10 -4.65 -19.98
N PHE A 71 6.40 -5.93 -20.23
CA PHE A 71 6.89 -6.38 -21.53
C PHE A 71 5.77 -6.14 -22.57
N GLU A 72 6.07 -5.44 -23.66
CA GLU A 72 5.18 -5.36 -24.81
C GLU A 72 4.85 -6.81 -25.25
N ASN A 73 3.56 -7.15 -25.38
CA ASN A 73 3.06 -8.50 -25.67
C ASN A 73 3.36 -9.58 -24.61
N SER A 74 3.43 -9.23 -23.33
CA SER A 74 3.56 -10.23 -22.27
C SER A 74 2.29 -11.09 -22.17
N LEU A 75 2.45 -12.42 -22.24
CA LEU A 75 1.40 -13.40 -21.92
C LEU A 75 1.22 -13.58 -20.40
N VAL A 76 1.93 -12.82 -19.56
CA VAL A 76 1.96 -13.01 -18.10
C VAL A 76 1.71 -11.69 -17.39
N ILE A 77 0.55 -11.55 -16.74
CA ILE A 77 0.33 -10.46 -15.79
C ILE A 77 1.06 -10.80 -14.51
N TYR A 78 1.99 -9.94 -14.09
CA TYR A 78 2.66 -10.03 -12.80
C TYR A 78 2.29 -8.86 -11.90
N ASN A 79 1.48 -9.14 -10.88
CA ASN A 79 1.06 -8.14 -9.91
C ASN A 79 1.18 -8.65 -8.47
N PRO A 80 2.38 -8.62 -7.87
CA PRO A 80 2.62 -9.15 -6.53
C PRO A 80 2.15 -8.23 -5.39
N LEU A 81 1.84 -6.96 -5.67
CA LEU A 81 1.46 -5.95 -4.67
C LEU A 81 0.03 -5.38 -4.88
N GLY A 82 -0.77 -5.99 -5.76
CA GLY A 82 -2.14 -5.59 -6.02
C GLY A 82 -2.23 -4.26 -6.80
N LEU A 83 -3.24 -3.43 -6.53
CA LEU A 83 -3.38 -2.16 -7.28
C LEU A 83 -2.59 -1.04 -6.61
N GLU A 84 -1.33 -0.88 -6.99
CA GLU A 84 -0.42 0.11 -6.42
C GLU A 84 -0.97 1.54 -6.59
N ARG A 85 -1.61 1.86 -7.74
CA ARG A 85 -2.28 3.14 -7.96
C ARG A 85 -3.37 3.44 -6.94
N ILE A 86 -4.20 2.44 -6.60
CA ILE A 86 -5.31 2.61 -5.67
C ILE A 86 -4.79 2.78 -4.25
N ASN A 87 -3.82 1.94 -3.85
CA ASN A 87 -3.15 2.09 -2.56
C ASN A 87 -2.51 3.47 -2.41
N ALA A 88 -1.77 3.95 -3.42
CA ALA A 88 -1.19 5.30 -3.40
C ALA A 88 -2.26 6.39 -3.17
N ASN A 89 -3.37 6.35 -3.91
CA ASN A 89 -4.46 7.34 -3.77
C ASN A 89 -5.08 7.32 -2.36
N ARG A 90 -5.24 6.14 -1.76
CA ARG A 90 -5.86 5.98 -0.44
C ARG A 90 -4.94 6.49 0.67
N PHE A 91 -3.65 6.14 0.62
CA PHE A 91 -2.66 6.70 1.54
C PHE A 91 -2.56 8.20 1.39
N PHE A 92 -2.57 8.71 0.15
CA PHE A 92 -2.58 10.15 -0.08
C PHE A 92 -3.81 10.79 0.57
N PHE A 93 -5.01 10.29 0.29
CA PHE A 93 -6.24 10.77 0.89
C PHE A 93 -6.18 10.76 2.43
N SER A 94 -5.78 9.65 3.05
CA SER A 94 -5.64 9.57 4.51
C SER A 94 -4.63 10.58 5.04
N SER A 95 -3.48 10.76 4.39
CA SER A 95 -2.48 11.74 4.81
C SER A 95 -3.00 13.19 4.75
N LEU A 96 -3.75 13.54 3.70
CA LEU A 96 -4.35 14.86 3.58
C LEU A 96 -5.43 15.08 4.62
N PHE A 97 -6.29 14.08 4.84
CA PHE A 97 -7.33 14.17 5.85
C PHE A 97 -6.73 14.33 7.25
N GLN A 98 -5.64 13.62 7.54
CA GLN A 98 -4.89 13.79 8.79
C GLN A 98 -4.29 15.20 8.92
N LEU A 99 -3.71 15.77 7.86
CA LEU A 99 -3.23 17.15 7.88
C LEU A 99 -4.38 18.14 8.13
N ILE A 100 -5.52 17.96 7.46
CA ILE A 100 -6.71 18.81 7.65
C ILE A 100 -7.20 18.74 9.10
N LEU A 101 -7.26 17.54 9.68
CA LEU A 101 -7.61 17.37 11.09
C LEU A 101 -6.64 18.10 12.01
N ILE A 102 -5.33 17.96 11.80
CA ILE A 102 -4.31 18.67 12.62
C ILE A 102 -4.48 20.18 12.48
N PHE A 103 -4.59 20.68 11.25
CA PHE A 103 -4.81 22.10 10.98
C PHE A 103 -6.04 22.62 11.72
N TRP A 104 -7.15 21.88 11.64
CA TRP A 104 -8.40 22.22 12.31
C TRP A 104 -8.23 22.23 13.83
N LEU A 105 -7.58 21.22 14.42
CA LEU A 105 -7.26 21.19 15.86
C LEU A 105 -6.44 22.41 16.28
N GLY A 106 -5.40 22.76 15.50
CA GLY A 106 -4.55 23.92 15.77
C GLY A 106 -5.33 25.23 15.70
N ALA A 107 -6.15 25.41 14.66
CA ALA A 107 -6.97 26.60 14.49
C ALA A 107 -8.00 26.74 15.62
N GLU A 108 -8.77 25.70 15.89
CA GLU A 108 -9.77 25.71 16.96
C GLU A 108 -9.16 25.87 18.34
N SER A 109 -7.92 25.40 18.57
CA SER A 109 -7.22 25.66 19.83
C SER A 109 -6.97 27.15 20.08
N LEU A 110 -6.71 27.92 19.02
CA LEU A 110 -6.46 29.36 19.09
C LEU A 110 -7.76 30.16 19.21
N TYR A 111 -8.81 29.76 18.51
CA TYR A 111 -10.06 30.52 18.43
C TYR A 111 -11.10 30.10 19.47
N ASN A 112 -11.21 28.80 19.76
CA ASN A 112 -12.26 28.21 20.60
C ASN A 112 -11.70 27.09 21.52
N PRO A 113 -10.80 27.40 22.47
CA PRO A 113 -10.12 26.40 23.31
C PRO A 113 -11.09 25.45 24.05
N HIS A 114 -12.24 25.95 24.52
CA HIS A 114 -13.24 25.14 25.22
C HIS A 114 -13.85 24.02 24.37
N LEU A 115 -13.90 24.17 23.04
CA LEU A 115 -14.38 23.12 22.14
C LEU A 115 -13.36 21.98 22.07
N ILE A 116 -12.07 22.28 22.10
CA ILE A 116 -11.02 21.26 22.07
C ILE A 116 -11.14 20.36 23.29
N ASP A 117 -11.26 20.93 24.48
CA ASP A 117 -11.39 20.18 25.74
C ASP A 117 -12.59 19.23 25.72
N SER A 118 -13.70 19.68 25.13
CA SER A 118 -14.96 18.93 25.09
C SER A 118 -14.98 17.83 24.01
N TYR A 119 -14.28 18.04 22.89
CA TYR A 119 -14.38 17.16 21.71
C TYR A 119 -13.09 16.40 21.39
N MET A 120 -12.08 16.45 22.26
CA MET A 120 -10.77 15.83 22.02
C MET A 120 -10.84 14.34 21.65
N ILE A 121 -11.77 13.59 22.28
CA ILE A 121 -11.95 12.15 22.02
C ILE A 121 -12.37 11.88 20.58
N TYR A 122 -13.21 12.74 20.00
CA TYR A 122 -13.62 12.59 18.61
C TYR A 122 -12.45 12.88 17.67
N PHE A 123 -11.66 13.91 17.96
CA PHE A 123 -10.44 14.19 17.22
C PHE A 123 -9.47 12.99 17.25
N THR A 124 -9.08 12.50 18.44
CA THR A 124 -8.15 11.37 18.56
C THR A 124 -8.71 10.10 17.92
N GLY A 125 -10.02 9.87 18.05
CA GLY A 125 -10.75 8.78 17.42
C GLY A 125 -10.63 8.80 15.90
N PHE A 126 -11.04 9.90 15.26
CA PHE A 126 -10.95 10.04 13.81
C PHE A 126 -9.51 10.01 13.31
N PHE A 127 -8.60 10.68 14.01
CA PHE A 127 -7.20 10.77 13.61
C PHE A 127 -6.52 9.39 13.57
N VAL A 128 -6.72 8.58 14.62
CA VAL A 128 -6.21 7.19 14.69
C VAL A 128 -6.93 6.28 13.70
N PHE A 129 -8.24 6.47 13.51
CA PHE A 129 -9.01 5.71 12.53
C PHE A 129 -8.43 5.87 11.13
N PHE A 130 -8.27 7.11 10.64
CA PHE A 130 -7.75 7.35 9.30
C PHE A 130 -6.31 6.89 9.11
N TYR A 131 -5.49 6.98 10.17
CA TYR A 131 -4.14 6.42 10.17
C TYR A 131 -4.16 4.91 9.95
N THR A 132 -4.80 4.18 10.86
CA THR A 132 -4.81 2.71 10.88
C THR A 132 -5.57 2.12 9.69
N PHE A 133 -6.63 2.81 9.23
CA PHE A 133 -7.43 2.42 8.09
C PHE A 133 -6.62 2.39 6.79
N ALA A 134 -5.70 3.35 6.58
CA ALA A 134 -4.85 3.37 5.38
C ALA A 134 -4.03 2.07 5.24
N PHE A 135 -3.44 1.60 6.34
CA PHE A 135 -2.63 0.38 6.38
C PHE A 135 -3.45 -0.90 6.24
N PHE A 136 -4.62 -0.94 6.87
CA PHE A 136 -5.55 -2.04 6.69
C PHE A 136 -5.96 -2.20 5.22
N TRP A 137 -6.21 -1.09 4.52
CA TRP A 137 -6.76 -1.10 3.18
C TRP A 137 -5.85 -1.77 2.13
N ILE A 138 -4.53 -1.75 2.35
CA ILE A 138 -3.55 -2.48 1.52
C ILE A 138 -4.00 -3.93 1.30
N PHE A 139 -4.41 -4.61 2.37
CA PHE A 139 -4.60 -6.06 2.35
C PHE A 139 -5.95 -6.48 1.77
N ILE A 140 -6.94 -5.59 1.78
CA ILE A 140 -8.17 -5.78 0.99
C ILE A 140 -7.82 -5.82 -0.51
N ASP A 141 -6.97 -4.89 -0.96
CA ASP A 141 -6.58 -4.81 -2.38
C ASP A 141 -5.63 -5.94 -2.77
N LEU A 142 -4.70 -6.32 -1.89
CA LEU A 142 -3.85 -7.48 -2.12
C LEU A 142 -4.68 -8.75 -2.32
N TRP A 143 -5.73 -8.94 -1.51
CA TRP A 143 -6.62 -10.08 -1.67
C TRP A 143 -7.32 -10.09 -3.04
N LYS A 144 -7.77 -8.93 -3.53
CA LYS A 144 -8.54 -8.85 -4.79
C LYS A 144 -7.69 -8.86 -6.06
N TYR A 145 -6.51 -8.26 -6.03
CA TYR A 145 -5.78 -7.88 -7.25
C TYR A 145 -4.38 -8.46 -7.36
N THR A 146 -3.87 -9.12 -6.31
CA THR A 146 -2.58 -9.80 -6.42
C THR A 146 -2.78 -11.02 -7.31
N LYS A 147 -2.09 -11.07 -8.45
CA LYS A 147 -2.15 -12.19 -9.41
C LYS A 147 -0.86 -12.36 -10.19
N ILE A 148 -0.43 -13.62 -10.36
CA ILE A 148 0.34 -14.04 -11.53
C ILE A 148 -0.64 -14.82 -12.39
N GLU A 149 -0.94 -14.28 -13.57
CA GLU A 149 -1.94 -14.86 -14.48
C GLU A 149 -1.34 -14.95 -15.87
N ILE A 150 -1.50 -16.10 -16.52
CA ILE A 150 -1.13 -16.26 -17.92
C ILE A 150 -2.35 -15.89 -18.76
N ILE A 151 -2.27 -14.80 -19.51
CA ILE A 151 -3.29 -14.44 -20.51
C ILE A 151 -2.96 -15.22 -21.78
N THR A 152 -3.94 -15.98 -22.26
CA THR A 152 -3.87 -16.68 -23.55
C THR A 152 -4.90 -16.15 -24.55
N ASP A 153 -5.48 -14.97 -24.29
CA ASP A 153 -6.31 -14.29 -25.29
C ASP A 153 -5.56 -14.20 -26.63
N PRO A 154 -6.26 -14.43 -27.75
CA PRO A 154 -5.64 -14.72 -29.02
C PRO A 154 -4.93 -13.46 -29.54
N LEU A 155 -3.61 -13.43 -29.33
CA LEU A 155 -2.74 -12.64 -30.17
C LEU A 155 -2.78 -13.26 -31.56
N GLU A 156 -3.54 -12.61 -32.44
CA GLU A 156 -3.69 -12.81 -33.88
C GLU A 156 -4.73 -13.85 -34.35
N GLU A 157 -5.37 -13.49 -35.47
CA GLU A 157 -6.59 -14.01 -36.06
C GLU A 157 -6.57 -15.54 -36.36
N LYS A 158 -7.75 -16.16 -36.26
CA LYS A 158 -8.09 -17.54 -36.70
C LYS A 158 -7.55 -18.69 -35.84
N ILE A 159 -7.93 -18.73 -34.57
CA ILE A 159 -7.96 -20.00 -33.81
C ILE A 159 -9.43 -20.27 -33.46
N ASP A 160 -9.90 -21.46 -33.81
CA ASP A 160 -11.28 -21.94 -33.70
C ASP A 160 -11.99 -21.47 -32.42
N SER A 161 -13.24 -21.03 -32.57
CA SER A 161 -14.12 -20.52 -31.50
C SER A 161 -14.38 -21.50 -30.35
N GLN A 162 -13.94 -22.75 -30.49
CA GLN A 162 -14.01 -23.78 -29.46
C GLN A 162 -12.79 -23.74 -28.53
N PHE A 163 -11.59 -23.41 -29.05
CA PHE A 163 -10.35 -23.28 -28.29
C PHE A 163 -10.34 -22.00 -27.43
N SER A 164 -10.96 -20.91 -27.92
CA SER A 164 -11.08 -19.64 -27.17
C SER A 164 -11.99 -19.74 -25.94
N ARG A 165 -12.90 -20.73 -25.87
CA ARG A 165 -13.74 -20.96 -24.69
C ARG A 165 -13.01 -21.74 -23.60
N ASP A 166 -12.07 -22.62 -23.98
CA ASP A 166 -11.26 -23.41 -23.04
C ASP A 166 -10.05 -22.63 -22.49
N LEU A 167 -9.61 -21.58 -23.18
CA LEU A 167 -8.55 -20.65 -22.72
C LEU A 167 -9.01 -19.64 -21.65
N LYS A 168 -10.32 -19.60 -21.31
CA LYS A 168 -10.83 -18.89 -20.12
C LYS A 168 -10.40 -19.53 -18.79
N ASN A 169 -9.54 -20.56 -18.83
CA ASN A 169 -8.95 -21.12 -17.64
C ASN A 169 -7.86 -20.19 -17.12
N ILE A 170 -8.28 -19.30 -16.21
CA ILE A 170 -7.44 -18.53 -15.30
C ILE A 170 -6.46 -19.50 -14.62
N ILE A 171 -5.20 -19.47 -15.04
CA ILE A 171 -4.14 -20.29 -14.48
C ILE A 171 -3.72 -19.67 -13.16
N SER A 172 -4.36 -20.11 -12.07
CA SER A 172 -4.13 -19.57 -10.74
C SER A 172 -2.70 -19.86 -10.27
N PHE A 173 -1.85 -18.83 -10.19
CA PHE A 173 -0.68 -18.89 -9.32
C PHE A 173 -0.75 -17.83 -8.24
N LEU A 174 -1.64 -18.08 -7.28
CA LEU A 174 -1.47 -17.60 -5.92
C LEU A 174 -2.05 -18.56 -4.88
N LYS A 175 -1.34 -18.70 -3.77
CA LYS A 175 -1.88 -19.31 -2.55
C LYS A 175 -2.92 -18.35 -1.95
N TYR A 176 -4.13 -18.33 -2.51
CA TYR A 176 -5.27 -17.48 -2.10
C TYR A 176 -5.49 -17.48 -0.58
N LYS A 177 -5.26 -18.63 0.07
CA LYS A 177 -5.34 -18.80 1.52
C LYS A 177 -4.45 -17.81 2.30
N ASN A 178 -3.23 -17.57 1.86
CA ASN A 178 -2.27 -16.72 2.59
C ASN A 178 -2.65 -15.24 2.53
N LEU A 179 -3.14 -14.77 1.38
CA LEU A 179 -3.64 -13.40 1.22
C LEU A 179 -4.89 -13.17 2.06
N LYS A 180 -5.84 -14.11 2.02
CA LYS A 180 -7.06 -14.04 2.82
C LYS A 180 -6.75 -13.99 4.31
N VAL A 181 -5.81 -14.82 4.79
CA VAL A 181 -5.35 -14.79 6.18
C VAL A 181 -4.69 -13.45 6.52
N SER A 182 -3.82 -12.93 5.66
CA SER A 182 -3.17 -11.62 5.88
C SER A 182 -4.20 -10.49 5.99
N SER A 183 -5.21 -10.48 5.12
CA SER A 183 -6.30 -9.49 5.16
C SER A 183 -7.18 -9.60 6.41
N LEU A 184 -7.42 -10.81 6.91
CA LEU A 184 -8.16 -11.01 8.16
C LEU A 184 -7.35 -10.55 9.37
N ILE A 185 -6.06 -10.88 9.43
CA ILE A 185 -5.17 -10.45 10.51
C ILE A 185 -5.12 -8.92 10.58
N THR A 186 -4.95 -8.23 9.46
CA THR A 186 -4.91 -6.75 9.46
C THR A 186 -6.25 -6.14 9.82
N PHE A 187 -7.37 -6.75 9.43
CA PHE A 187 -8.71 -6.33 9.85
C PHE A 187 -8.89 -6.41 11.37
N PHE A 188 -8.53 -7.55 11.98
CA PHE A 188 -8.61 -7.71 13.44
C PHE A 188 -7.71 -6.72 14.17
N ILE A 189 -6.49 -6.51 13.70
CA ILE A 189 -5.56 -5.54 14.30
C ILE A 189 -6.11 -4.12 14.17
N PHE A 190 -6.67 -3.74 13.03
CA PHE A 190 -7.33 -2.45 12.84
C PHE A 190 -8.46 -2.23 13.85
N ILE A 191 -9.35 -3.22 14.03
CA ILE A 191 -10.44 -3.15 15.02
C ILE A 191 -9.86 -3.02 16.43
N ILE A 192 -8.92 -3.87 16.81
CA ILE A 192 -8.33 -3.89 18.15
C ILE A 192 -7.66 -2.55 18.46
N LEU A 193 -6.86 -1.99 17.55
CA LEU A 193 -6.20 -0.69 17.77
C LEU A 193 -7.21 0.45 17.96
N ASN A 194 -8.31 0.47 17.21
CA ASN A 194 -9.34 1.50 17.35
C ASN A 194 -10.16 1.33 18.64
N ILE A 195 -10.52 0.10 19.03
CA ILE A 195 -11.20 -0.18 20.30
C ILE A 195 -10.30 0.22 21.47
N VAL A 196 -9.03 -0.20 21.44
CA VAL A 196 -8.07 0.12 22.50
C VAL A 196 -7.84 1.64 22.57
N ASN A 197 -7.74 2.34 21.43
CA ASN A 197 -7.68 3.80 21.40
C ASN A 197 -8.90 4.43 22.11
N LEU A 198 -10.12 3.98 21.81
CA LEU A 198 -11.33 4.49 22.48
C LEU A 198 -11.29 4.23 23.99
N ILE A 199 -10.91 3.01 24.41
CA ILE A 199 -10.79 2.66 25.84
C ILE A 199 -9.80 3.59 26.54
N PHE A 200 -8.60 3.80 25.97
CA PHE A 200 -7.60 4.68 26.56
C PHE A 200 -8.06 6.14 26.62
N ASN A 201 -8.77 6.64 25.60
CA ASN A 201 -9.34 7.99 25.62
C ASN A 201 -10.37 8.15 26.76
N VAL A 202 -11.23 7.15 26.98
CA VAL A 202 -12.19 7.16 28.10
C VAL A 202 -11.48 7.06 29.46
N LEU A 203 -10.44 6.22 29.56
CA LEU A 203 -9.64 6.09 30.78
C LEU A 203 -8.93 7.40 31.13
N LEU A 204 -8.44 8.15 30.15
CA LEU A 204 -7.76 9.43 30.39
C LEU A 204 -8.66 10.51 31.01
N ILE A 205 -9.97 10.50 30.71
CA ILE A 205 -10.91 11.41 31.39
C ILE A 205 -10.89 11.18 32.90
N ASN A 206 -10.85 9.91 33.32
CA ASN A 206 -10.92 9.52 34.72
C ASN A 206 -9.54 9.49 35.40
N PHE A 207 -8.49 9.19 34.63
CA PHE A 207 -7.12 9.02 35.10
C PHE A 207 -6.12 9.76 34.18
N PRO A 208 -6.00 11.10 34.31
CA PRO A 208 -5.12 11.91 33.47
C PRO A 208 -3.63 11.51 33.53
N SER A 209 -3.19 10.85 34.61
CA SER A 209 -1.80 10.38 34.80
C SER A 209 -1.36 9.31 33.80
N LEU A 210 -2.30 8.65 33.10
CA LEU A 210 -2.02 7.67 32.06
C LEU A 210 -1.67 8.30 30.70
N GLY A 211 -1.55 9.63 30.65
CA GLY A 211 -1.28 10.38 29.43
C GLY A 211 -0.06 11.29 29.53
N MET A 212 0.29 11.83 28.36
CA MET A 212 1.32 12.83 28.17
C MET A 212 0.67 14.15 27.78
N GLN A 213 1.14 15.25 28.36
CA GLN A 213 0.74 16.58 27.96
C GLN A 213 1.35 16.93 26.60
N TYR A 214 0.51 17.39 25.69
CA TYR A 214 0.88 17.84 24.36
C TYR A 214 0.37 19.26 24.18
N PHE A 215 1.28 20.21 23.99
CA PHE A 215 0.93 21.62 23.87
C PHE A 215 0.41 21.94 22.47
N LEU A 216 -0.78 22.53 22.44
CA LEU A 216 -1.38 23.09 21.22
C LEU A 216 -0.85 24.51 20.98
N PRO A 217 -1.05 25.08 19.77
CA PRO A 217 -0.70 26.47 19.48
C PRO A 217 -1.18 27.52 20.49
N SER A 218 -2.28 27.28 21.20
CA SER A 218 -2.80 28.18 22.24
C SER A 218 -2.13 28.05 23.62
N TYR A 219 -1.03 27.30 23.72
CA TYR A 219 -0.31 26.95 24.97
C TYR A 219 -1.12 26.11 25.96
N GLN A 220 -2.35 25.73 25.64
CA GLN A 220 -3.13 24.80 26.46
C GLN A 220 -2.71 23.35 26.14
N PRO A 221 -2.34 22.55 27.16
CA PRO A 221 -1.97 21.16 26.95
C PRO A 221 -3.22 20.29 26.81
N ILE A 222 -3.26 19.48 25.76
CA ILE A 222 -4.14 18.32 25.69
C ILE A 222 -3.43 17.09 26.26
N ILE A 223 -4.19 16.14 26.76
CA ILE A 223 -3.65 14.89 27.30
C ILE A 223 -3.86 13.78 26.27
N LEU A 224 -2.75 13.22 25.77
CA LEU A 224 -2.75 12.10 24.83
C LEU A 224 -2.27 10.82 25.52
N SER A 225 -2.84 9.67 25.17
CA SER A 225 -2.41 8.40 25.76
C SER A 225 -1.02 8.02 25.28
N TYR A 226 -0.19 7.40 26.14
CA TYR A 226 1.05 6.77 25.67
C TYR A 226 0.81 5.74 24.56
N PHE A 227 -0.34 5.05 24.58
CA PHE A 227 -0.74 4.11 23.54
C PHE A 227 -0.90 4.77 22.16
N PHE A 228 -1.29 6.05 22.12
CA PHE A 228 -1.43 6.83 20.90
C PHE A 228 -0.13 6.82 20.08
N PHE A 229 1.03 6.91 20.73
CA PHE A 229 2.32 6.85 20.05
C PHE A 229 2.73 5.42 19.68
N GLY A 230 2.27 4.40 20.40
CA GLY A 230 2.41 3.00 19.98
C GLY A 230 1.72 2.73 18.64
N ILE A 231 0.57 3.37 18.39
CA ILE A 231 -0.15 3.29 17.12
C ILE A 231 0.70 3.82 15.96
N LEU A 232 1.62 4.77 16.18
CA LEU A 232 2.51 5.28 15.10
C LEU A 232 3.40 4.17 14.50
N ILE A 233 3.71 3.13 15.27
CA ILE A 233 4.70 2.11 14.88
C ILE A 233 4.03 0.82 14.41
N ILE A 234 2.96 0.39 15.07
CA ILE A 234 2.36 -0.94 14.87
C ILE A 234 1.87 -1.16 13.42
N PRO A 235 1.01 -0.31 12.83
CA PRO A 235 0.48 -0.53 11.48
C PRO A 235 1.53 -0.50 10.36
N PRO A 236 2.49 0.45 10.31
CA PRO A 236 3.56 0.42 9.31
C PRO A 236 4.41 -0.84 9.38
N VAL A 237 4.88 -1.22 10.59
CA VAL A 237 5.76 -2.38 10.78
C VAL A 237 5.05 -3.66 10.37
N LEU A 238 3.80 -3.85 10.82
CA LEU A 238 2.99 -4.99 10.44
C LEU A 238 2.79 -5.06 8.92
N SER A 239 2.51 -3.91 8.29
CA SER A 239 2.29 -3.84 6.85
C SER A 239 3.52 -4.29 6.08
N ILE A 240 4.72 -3.83 6.47
CA ILE A 240 5.99 -4.24 5.86
C ILE A 240 6.22 -5.76 6.01
N ILE A 241 5.99 -6.30 7.21
CA ILE A 241 6.17 -7.74 7.49
C ILE A 241 5.22 -8.57 6.60
N LEU A 242 3.94 -8.23 6.57
CA LEU A 242 2.94 -8.96 5.80
C LEU A 242 3.10 -8.78 4.29
N LEU A 243 3.48 -7.59 3.81
CA LEU A 243 3.83 -7.38 2.40
C LEU A 243 5.01 -8.27 2.00
N THR A 244 6.04 -8.36 2.83
CA THR A 244 7.20 -9.23 2.59
C THR A 244 6.80 -10.71 2.55
N PHE A 245 5.93 -11.16 3.46
CA PHE A 245 5.43 -12.53 3.46
C PHE A 245 4.63 -12.85 2.21
N ASN A 246 3.71 -11.95 1.81
CA ASN A 246 2.88 -12.13 0.62
C ASN A 246 3.73 -12.10 -0.65
N TYR A 247 4.69 -11.18 -0.77
CA TYR A 247 5.63 -11.13 -1.87
C TYR A 247 6.45 -12.42 -2.01
N LYS A 248 6.93 -12.99 -0.88
CA LYS A 248 7.63 -14.29 -0.87
C LYS A 248 6.71 -15.43 -1.28
N ALA A 249 5.44 -15.40 -0.88
CA ALA A 249 4.45 -16.43 -1.21
C ALA A 249 4.05 -16.41 -2.69
N VAL A 250 3.88 -15.22 -3.28
CA VAL A 250 3.62 -15.04 -4.73
C VAL A 250 4.77 -15.60 -5.55
N ASN A 251 6.01 -15.32 -5.13
CA ASN A 251 7.23 -15.77 -5.81
C ASN A 251 7.65 -17.22 -5.46
N ASN A 252 6.80 -17.99 -4.79
CA ASN A 252 7.01 -19.41 -4.52
C ASN A 252 5.87 -20.21 -5.17
N PHE A 253 5.99 -20.49 -6.47
CA PHE A 253 5.07 -21.36 -7.19
C PHE A 253 5.64 -22.79 -7.32
N SER A 254 4.76 -23.75 -7.61
CA SER A 254 5.14 -25.16 -7.82
C SER A 254 5.39 -25.36 -9.32
N LYS A 255 6.62 -25.78 -9.68
CA LYS A 255 7.01 -26.09 -11.07
C LYS A 255 6.10 -27.19 -11.66
N GLU A 256 5.85 -28.27 -10.90
CA GLU A 256 4.93 -29.34 -11.32
C GLU A 256 3.52 -28.84 -11.68
N LYS A 257 2.97 -27.89 -10.90
CA LYS A 257 1.67 -27.29 -11.23
C LYS A 257 1.75 -26.42 -12.48
N LEU A 258 2.86 -25.71 -12.67
CA LEU A 258 3.06 -24.88 -13.86
C LEU A 258 3.16 -25.75 -15.11
N ASP A 259 3.97 -26.81 -15.04
CA ASP A 259 4.21 -27.75 -16.15
C ASP A 259 2.89 -28.42 -16.57
N LYS A 260 2.10 -28.94 -15.62
CA LYS A 260 0.78 -29.54 -15.89
C LYS A 260 -0.17 -28.60 -16.66
N ILE A 261 -0.04 -27.31 -16.42
CA ILE A 261 -0.93 -26.32 -17.02
C ILE A 261 -0.43 -25.93 -18.41
N ILE A 262 0.89 -25.71 -18.55
CA ILE A 262 1.52 -25.32 -19.80
C ILE A 262 1.58 -26.49 -20.80
N GLU A 263 1.59 -27.74 -20.33
CA GLU A 263 1.62 -28.96 -21.17
C GLU A 263 0.46 -29.02 -22.16
N SER A 264 -0.70 -28.45 -21.80
CA SER A 264 -1.88 -28.35 -22.68
C SER A 264 -1.75 -27.31 -23.81
N LEU A 265 -0.72 -26.45 -23.78
CA LEU A 265 -0.54 -25.34 -24.72
C LEU A 265 0.44 -25.71 -25.86
N PRO A 266 0.32 -25.10 -27.05
CA PRO A 266 1.30 -25.19 -28.12
C PRO A 266 2.74 -24.85 -27.69
N ARG A 267 3.75 -25.62 -28.13
CA ARG A 267 5.17 -25.47 -27.72
C ARG A 267 5.73 -24.06 -27.84
N ASN A 268 5.34 -23.32 -28.88
CA ASN A 268 5.73 -21.92 -29.09
C ASN A 268 5.21 -20.99 -27.97
N LEU A 269 4.00 -21.20 -27.47
CA LEU A 269 3.42 -20.48 -26.35
C LEU A 269 4.07 -20.90 -25.02
N GLN A 270 4.38 -22.20 -24.85
CA GLN A 270 5.10 -22.69 -23.67
C GLN A 270 6.44 -21.96 -23.49
N ILE A 271 7.23 -21.86 -24.57
CA ILE A 271 8.53 -21.18 -24.56
C ILE A 271 8.37 -19.71 -24.19
N LYS A 272 7.42 -18.99 -24.83
CA LYS A 272 7.15 -17.58 -24.52
C LYS A 272 6.73 -17.35 -23.07
N ILE A 273 5.91 -18.23 -22.50
CA ILE A 273 5.48 -18.14 -21.10
C ILE A 273 6.68 -18.35 -20.16
N ILE A 274 7.50 -19.36 -20.41
CA ILE A 274 8.69 -19.65 -19.60
C ILE A 274 9.70 -18.50 -19.66
N GLU A 275 9.92 -17.92 -20.85
CA GLU A 275 10.81 -16.76 -21.02
C GLU A 275 10.28 -15.54 -20.28
N ASN A 276 8.99 -15.24 -20.40
CA ASN A 276 8.34 -14.15 -19.65
C ASN A 276 8.49 -14.37 -18.14
N LEU A 277 8.23 -15.58 -17.63
CA LEU A 277 8.40 -15.90 -16.20
C LEU A 277 9.86 -15.77 -15.73
N LYS A 278 10.84 -16.22 -16.54
CA LYS A 278 12.28 -16.07 -16.25
C LYS A 278 12.69 -14.59 -16.18
N ALA A 279 12.04 -13.73 -16.96
CA ALA A 279 12.31 -12.31 -16.98
C ALA A 279 11.73 -11.55 -15.77
N LEU A 280 10.70 -12.09 -15.09
CA LEU A 280 10.05 -11.45 -13.93
C LEU A 280 10.93 -11.39 -12.67
N SER A 281 11.67 -12.45 -12.35
CA SER A 281 12.62 -12.41 -11.24
C SER A 281 13.72 -13.46 -11.32
N ASN A 282 14.90 -13.11 -10.80
CA ASN A 282 16.03 -14.04 -10.67
C ASN A 282 15.69 -15.30 -9.86
N LYS A 283 14.76 -15.19 -8.90
CA LYS A 283 14.32 -16.33 -8.09
C LYS A 283 13.48 -17.32 -8.90
N ILE A 284 12.54 -16.80 -9.69
CA ILE A 284 11.74 -17.59 -10.64
C ILE A 284 12.65 -18.24 -11.68
N LYS A 285 13.60 -17.49 -12.23
CA LYS A 285 14.61 -18.00 -13.17
C LYS A 285 15.39 -19.18 -12.59
N LYS A 286 15.86 -19.08 -11.34
CA LYS A 286 16.57 -20.18 -10.66
C LYS A 286 15.67 -21.41 -10.45
N GLN A 287 14.42 -21.22 -10.04
CA GLN A 287 13.46 -22.33 -9.86
C GLN A 287 13.09 -23.04 -11.18
N LEU A 288 13.05 -22.30 -12.29
CA LEU A 288 12.78 -22.87 -13.62
C LEU A 288 14.01 -23.57 -14.22
N ASN A 289 15.21 -23.09 -13.88
CA ASN A 289 16.48 -23.63 -14.38
C ASN A 289 17.08 -24.73 -13.49
N SER A 290 16.58 -24.94 -12.26
CA SER A 290 17.04 -26.02 -11.40
C SER A 290 16.50 -27.36 -11.93
N GLU A 291 17.35 -27.99 -12.73
CA GLU A 291 17.50 -29.44 -12.91
C GLU A 291 18.85 -29.86 -12.33
#